data_AF-A0A7R9J7B7-F1
#
_entry.id   AF-A0A7R9J7B7-F1
#
_cell.length_a   1.000
_cell.length_b   1.000
_cell.length_c   1.000
_cell.angle_alpha   90.00
_cell.angle_beta   90.00
_cell.angle_gamma   90.00
#
_symmetry.space_group_name_H-M   'P 1'
#
loop_
_entity.id
_entity.type
_entity.pdbx_description
1 polymer ?
#
loop_
_entity_poly.entity_id
_entity_poly.type
_entity_poly.pdbx_seq_one_letter_code
_entity_poly.pdbx_strand_id
1 'polypeptide(L)'
;MTLKEPDCCFGLGPRHSNCLPVKLPPQDKFFKNYQQTCMNLLRSLAGVSDDCRLGPRVQINTVTSYIDGSMVYGSNVKMADNLRLLQGGLMRTLPVFKDLGLSNMLPLKLDHPDDGCIRTDKDIYCFLAGDSRGNEQIVLTVLQTMLVRQHNILAAQLSNINPHWDDEKLYQFSYATTFQRILTGITA
;
A
#
# COMPACT_ATOMS: atom_id res chain seq x y z
N MET A 1 8.04 8.92 0.18
CA MET A 1 8.59 9.91 -0.77
C MET A 1 7.53 10.96 -0.95
N THR A 2 7.80 12.19 -0.54
CA THR A 2 6.78 13.23 -0.28
C THR A 2 6.82 14.37 -1.28
N LEU A 3 7.43 14.16 -2.44
CA LEU A 3 7.51 15.18 -3.47
C LEU A 3 6.52 14.80 -4.56
N LYS A 4 5.59 15.74 -4.82
CA LYS A 4 4.79 15.78 -6.06
C LYS A 4 5.68 15.32 -7.20
N GLU A 5 5.28 14.23 -7.86
CA GLU A 5 6.07 13.61 -8.90
C GLU A 5 6.54 14.65 -9.93
N PRO A 6 7.83 14.68 -10.29
CA PRO A 6 8.30 15.61 -11.30
C PRO A 6 7.51 15.46 -12.60
N ASP A 7 7.10 16.57 -13.20
CA ASP A 7 6.59 16.58 -14.55
C ASP A 7 7.76 16.53 -15.54
N CYS A 8 7.96 15.37 -16.17
CA CYS A 8 9.00 15.16 -17.17
C CYS A 8 8.59 15.57 -18.59
N CYS A 9 7.34 16.02 -18.79
CA CYS A 9 6.84 16.48 -20.08
C CYS A 9 6.91 17.99 -20.24
N PHE A 10 6.67 18.76 -19.17
CA PHE A 10 6.66 20.23 -19.21
C PHE A 10 7.46 20.85 -18.04
N GLY A 11 8.63 21.42 -18.34
CA GLY A 11 9.41 22.25 -17.41
C GLY A 11 10.76 21.67 -16.96
N LEU A 12 11.71 22.60 -16.78
CA LEU A 12 13.12 22.46 -16.36
C LEU A 12 14.02 21.68 -17.35
N GLY A 13 14.71 22.43 -18.23
CA GLY A 13 15.97 21.94 -18.79
C GLY A 13 17.03 21.77 -17.70
N PRO A 14 18.26 21.36 -18.02
CA PRO A 14 18.57 20.11 -18.74
C PRO A 14 17.84 18.90 -18.13
N ARG A 15 17.43 17.95 -18.96
CA ARG A 15 16.67 16.72 -18.60
C ARG A 15 17.10 16.17 -17.22
N HIS A 16 16.21 16.26 -16.22
CA HIS A 16 16.44 15.70 -14.89
C HIS A 16 16.85 14.23 -15.02
N SER A 17 17.88 13.79 -14.29
CA SER A 17 18.50 12.45 -14.46
C SER A 17 17.54 11.29 -14.21
N ASN A 18 16.48 11.53 -13.43
CA ASN A 18 15.40 10.58 -13.16
C ASN A 18 14.19 10.69 -14.11
N CYS A 19 14.20 11.58 -15.11
CA CYS A 19 13.14 11.65 -16.11
C CYS A 19 13.45 10.76 -17.32
N LEU A 20 12.43 10.03 -17.80
CA LEU A 20 12.48 9.24 -19.03
C LEU A 20 11.17 9.41 -19.81
N PRO A 21 10.82 10.63 -20.24
CA PRO A 21 9.52 10.89 -20.87
C PRO A 21 9.35 10.07 -22.16
N VAL A 22 8.16 9.51 -22.34
CA VAL A 22 7.81 8.79 -23.56
C VAL A 22 7.28 9.78 -24.59
N LYS A 23 7.98 9.93 -25.71
CA LYS A 23 7.54 10.78 -26.82
C LYS A 23 6.37 10.12 -27.55
N LEU A 24 5.28 10.86 -27.72
CA LEU A 24 4.11 10.40 -28.45
C LEU A 24 4.23 10.78 -29.94
N PRO A 25 3.85 9.88 -30.86
CA PRO A 25 3.87 10.20 -32.28
C PRO A 25 2.79 11.26 -32.60
N PRO A 26 3.06 12.24 -33.49
CA PRO A 26 2.08 13.27 -33.85
C PRO A 26 0.78 12.72 -34.48
N GLN A 27 0.83 11.50 -34.99
CA GLN A 27 -0.27 10.80 -35.66
C GLN A 27 -0.96 9.79 -34.73
N ASP A 28 -0.69 9.84 -33.42
CA ASP A 28 -1.37 8.99 -32.45
C ASP A 28 -2.88 9.20 -32.51
N LYS A 29 -3.66 8.12 -32.59
CA LYS A 29 -5.12 8.19 -32.77
C LYS A 29 -5.85 8.78 -31.57
N PHE A 30 -5.31 8.60 -30.37
CA PHE A 30 -5.92 9.04 -29.12
C PHE A 30 -5.36 10.40 -28.70
N PHE A 31 -4.03 10.47 -28.52
CA PHE A 31 -3.38 11.63 -27.91
C PHE A 31 -3.35 12.88 -28.80
N LYS A 32 -3.46 12.73 -30.13
CA LYS A 32 -3.55 13.86 -31.06
C LYS A 32 -4.73 14.78 -30.73
N ASN A 33 -5.88 14.21 -30.33
CA ASN A 33 -7.09 14.98 -30.04
C ASN A 33 -6.95 15.83 -28.76
N TYR A 34 -6.00 15.49 -27.89
CA TYR A 34 -5.71 16.20 -26.64
C TYR A 34 -4.46 17.08 -26.73
N GLN A 35 -3.87 17.24 -27.93
CA GLN A 35 -2.62 17.97 -28.14
C GLN A 35 -1.45 17.46 -27.26
N GLN A 36 -1.52 16.20 -26.82
CA GLN A 36 -0.51 15.61 -25.95
C GLN A 36 0.61 14.99 -26.79
N THR A 37 1.84 15.43 -26.56
CA THR A 37 3.04 14.98 -27.30
C THR A 37 4.01 14.16 -26.44
N CYS A 38 3.70 14.00 -25.15
CA CYS A 38 4.54 13.33 -24.17
C CYS A 38 3.69 12.61 -23.11
N MET A 39 4.13 11.43 -22.68
CA MET A 39 3.64 10.80 -21.44
C MET A 39 4.71 10.89 -20.36
N ASN A 40 4.29 11.33 -19.17
CA ASN A 40 5.17 11.47 -18.02
C ASN A 40 5.68 10.09 -17.59
N LEU A 41 6.99 9.93 -17.45
CA LEU A 41 7.60 8.70 -16.96
C LEU A 41 8.87 9.02 -16.18
N LEU A 42 8.89 8.54 -14.94
CA LEU A 42 10.03 8.60 -14.04
C LEU A 42 10.81 7.29 -14.09
N ARG A 43 12.13 7.39 -14.00
CA ARG A 43 13.00 6.23 -13.81
C ARG A 43 12.84 5.74 -12.38
N SER A 44 12.73 4.43 -12.20
CA SER A 44 12.87 3.80 -10.89
C SER A 44 14.17 4.26 -10.21
N LEU A 45 14.13 4.42 -8.90
CA LEU A 45 15.29 4.86 -8.14
C LEU A 45 16.49 3.91 -8.34
N ALA A 46 17.69 4.49 -8.38
CA ALA A 46 18.91 3.70 -8.42
C ALA A 46 19.12 3.03 -7.06
N GLY A 47 19.29 1.71 -7.07
CA GLY A 47 19.80 0.98 -5.95
C GLY A 47 21.31 1.16 -5.80
N VAL A 48 21.79 0.89 -4.59
CA VAL A 48 23.20 0.85 -4.25
C VAL A 48 23.63 -0.62 -4.27
N SER A 49 24.81 -0.93 -4.82
CA SER A 49 25.40 -2.27 -4.74
C SER A 49 25.67 -2.63 -3.27
N ASP A 50 25.59 -3.92 -2.92
CA ASP A 50 25.83 -4.39 -1.54
C ASP A 50 27.22 -3.97 -1.01
N ASP A 51 28.21 -3.85 -1.89
CA ASP A 51 29.57 -3.41 -1.59
C ASP A 51 29.80 -1.90 -1.80
N CYS A 52 28.72 -1.12 -2.02
CA CYS A 52 28.75 0.32 -2.31
C CYS A 52 29.66 0.71 -3.49
N ARG A 53 30.02 -0.23 -4.37
CA ARG A 53 30.87 0.05 -5.52
C ARG A 53 30.09 0.69 -6.66
N LEU A 54 30.79 1.48 -7.45
CA LEU A 54 30.30 1.97 -8.72
C LEU A 54 30.10 0.79 -9.68
N GLY A 55 28.95 0.74 -10.32
CA GLY A 55 28.57 -0.37 -11.18
C GLY A 55 27.37 -0.03 -12.07
N PRO A 56 26.85 -1.00 -12.82
CA PRO A 56 25.63 -0.81 -13.60
C PRO A 56 24.45 -0.41 -12.69
N ARG A 57 23.51 0.38 -13.23
CA ARG A 57 22.33 0.81 -12.47
C ARG A 57 21.43 -0.38 -12.16
N VAL A 58 21.14 -0.60 -10.89
CA VAL A 58 20.11 -1.53 -10.37
C VAL A 58 18.95 -0.76 -9.73
N GLN A 59 17.85 -1.44 -9.41
CA GLN A 59 16.66 -0.88 -8.76
C GLN A 59 16.53 -1.39 -7.32
N ILE A 60 15.70 -0.73 -6.52
CA ILE A 60 15.44 -1.11 -5.13
C ILE A 60 14.09 -1.80 -5.01
N ASN A 61 14.03 -2.91 -4.30
CA ASN A 61 12.79 -3.47 -3.80
C ASN A 61 12.48 -2.87 -2.41
N THR A 62 11.37 -2.15 -2.28
CA THR A 62 10.96 -1.53 -1.01
C THR A 62 9.98 -2.38 -0.21
N VAL A 63 9.59 -3.55 -0.74
CA VAL A 63 8.73 -4.52 -0.05
C VAL A 63 9.51 -5.79 0.28
N THR A 64 8.99 -6.58 1.21
CA THR A 64 9.59 -7.89 1.51
C THR A 64 9.49 -8.81 0.29
N SER A 65 10.53 -9.61 0.03
CA SER A 65 10.55 -10.53 -1.12
C SER A 65 9.76 -11.80 -0.88
N TYR A 66 9.41 -12.09 0.37
CA TYR A 66 8.70 -13.29 0.76
C TYR A 66 7.20 -13.13 0.53
N ILE A 67 6.52 -14.25 0.35
CA ILE A 67 5.06 -14.27 0.48
C ILE A 67 4.81 -14.34 1.99
N ASP A 68 4.58 -13.19 2.61
CA ASP A 68 4.44 -13.04 4.07
C ASP A 68 3.23 -12.18 4.46
N GLY A 69 2.42 -11.73 3.50
CA GLY A 69 1.29 -10.87 3.79
C GLY A 69 1.67 -9.39 4.03
N SER A 70 2.89 -8.96 3.71
CA SER A 70 3.34 -7.56 3.86
C SER A 70 2.44 -6.52 3.18
N MET A 71 1.63 -6.92 2.18
CA MET A 71 0.62 -6.04 1.60
C MET A 71 -0.48 -5.62 2.58
N VAL A 72 -0.73 -6.42 3.63
CA VAL A 72 -1.69 -6.16 4.72
C VAL A 72 -0.98 -5.56 5.93
N TYR A 73 0.18 -6.11 6.29
CA TYR A 73 0.85 -5.84 7.56
C TYR A 73 1.99 -4.82 7.47
N GLY A 74 2.36 -4.39 6.25
CA GLY A 74 3.46 -3.48 6.00
C GLY A 74 4.80 -4.19 5.82
N SER A 75 5.73 -3.53 5.12
CA SER A 75 7.09 -4.04 4.90
C SER A 75 8.13 -3.49 5.88
N ASN A 76 7.72 -2.69 6.86
CA ASN A 76 8.59 -2.15 7.91
C ASN A 76 7.82 -1.97 9.23
N VAL A 77 8.55 -1.98 10.34
CA VAL A 77 8.01 -1.94 11.71
C VAL A 77 7.13 -0.71 11.93
N LYS A 78 7.57 0.48 11.51
CA LYS A 78 6.80 1.73 11.66
C LYS A 78 5.43 1.64 10.97
N MET A 79 5.39 1.06 9.77
CA MET A 79 4.15 0.87 9.04
C MET A 79 3.25 -0.17 9.70
N ALA A 80 3.82 -1.29 10.16
CA ALA A 80 3.09 -2.32 10.88
C ALA A 80 2.43 -1.76 12.15
N ASP A 81 3.17 -1.00 12.96
CA ASP A 81 2.65 -0.38 14.18
C ASP A 81 1.55 0.64 13.86
N ASN A 82 1.72 1.43 12.80
CA ASN A 82 0.71 2.40 12.37
C ASN A 82 -0.61 1.74 11.92
N LEU A 83 -0.57 0.50 11.44
CA LEU A 83 -1.74 -0.28 11.03
C LEU A 83 -2.41 -1.00 12.19
N ARG A 84 -1.71 -1.21 13.31
CA ARG A 84 -2.22 -1.90 14.50
C ARG A 84 -3.00 -0.96 15.41
N LEU A 85 -4.02 -1.52 16.07
CA LEU A 85 -4.72 -0.85 17.17
C LEU A 85 -3.84 -0.86 18.43
N LEU A 86 -2.88 -1.78 18.51
CA LEU A 86 -2.03 -2.05 19.68
C LEU A 86 -2.87 -2.45 20.92
N GLN A 87 -4.03 -3.04 20.66
CA GLN A 87 -4.92 -3.59 21.68
C GLN A 87 -5.60 -4.86 21.15
N GLY A 88 -5.53 -5.95 21.94
CA GLY A 88 -6.19 -7.23 21.63
C GLY A 88 -5.67 -7.95 20.39
N GLY A 89 -4.46 -7.60 19.92
CA GLY A 89 -3.88 -8.07 18.67
C GLY A 89 -4.60 -7.56 17.43
N LEU A 90 -5.40 -6.50 17.54
CA LEU A 90 -6.26 -6.03 16.46
C LEU A 90 -5.54 -5.06 15.52
N MET A 91 -5.96 -5.09 14.26
CA MET A 91 -5.66 -4.06 13.26
C MET A 91 -6.66 -2.90 13.37
N ARG A 92 -6.20 -1.69 13.09
CA ARG A 92 -7.05 -0.51 13.02
C ARG A 92 -8.06 -0.67 11.91
N THR A 93 -9.30 -0.31 12.21
CA THR A 93 -10.40 -0.28 11.23
C THR A 93 -11.26 0.94 11.50
N LEU A 94 -12.05 1.34 10.50
CA LEU A 94 -12.89 2.52 10.55
C LEU A 94 -14.38 2.10 10.51
N PRO A 95 -15.15 2.32 11.59
CA PRO A 95 -16.55 1.90 11.68
C PRO A 95 -17.53 2.91 11.06
N VAL A 96 -17.28 3.36 9.82
CA VAL A 96 -18.08 4.43 9.15
C VAL A 96 -19.56 4.08 9.05
N PHE A 97 -19.88 2.81 8.79
CA PHE A 97 -21.22 2.34 8.50
C PHE A 97 -21.80 1.47 9.62
N LYS A 98 -21.30 1.65 10.85
CA LYS A 98 -21.72 0.86 12.00
C LYS A 98 -23.21 1.00 12.30
N ASP A 99 -23.76 2.20 12.15
CA ASP A 99 -25.18 2.49 12.37
C ASP A 99 -26.08 1.78 11.35
N LEU A 100 -25.51 1.41 10.19
CA LEU A 100 -26.18 0.61 9.15
C LEU A 100 -25.95 -0.91 9.34
N GLY A 101 -25.27 -1.31 10.42
CA GLY A 101 -24.90 -2.72 10.66
C GLY A 101 -23.84 -3.27 9.69
N LEU A 102 -23.16 -2.40 8.93
CA LEU A 102 -22.15 -2.82 7.96
C LEU A 102 -20.77 -2.97 8.61
N SER A 103 -19.95 -3.83 8.02
CA SER A 103 -18.61 -4.13 8.50
C SER A 103 -17.64 -2.96 8.36
N ASN A 104 -16.65 -2.88 9.25
CA ASN A 104 -15.66 -1.79 9.27
C ASN A 104 -14.79 -1.75 8.01
N MET A 105 -14.38 -0.55 7.61
CA MET A 105 -13.47 -0.31 6.49
C MET A 105 -12.01 -0.22 6.97
N LEU A 106 -11.08 -0.14 6.02
CA LEU A 106 -9.68 0.19 6.33
C LEU A 106 -9.56 1.58 6.98
N PRO A 107 -8.50 1.82 7.78
CA PRO A 107 -8.27 3.13 8.38
C PRO A 107 -7.94 4.19 7.31
N LEU A 108 -8.09 5.47 7.63
CA LEU A 108 -7.73 6.57 6.72
C LEU A 108 -6.22 6.83 6.76
N LYS A 109 -5.64 7.11 5.59
CA LYS A 109 -4.25 7.56 5.43
C LYS A 109 -4.18 9.06 5.73
N LEU A 110 -3.80 9.40 6.96
CA LEU A 110 -3.67 10.80 7.41
C LEU A 110 -2.26 11.37 7.18
N ASP A 111 -1.24 10.51 7.20
CA ASP A 111 0.14 10.88 6.90
C ASP A 111 0.38 10.77 5.39
N HIS A 112 0.79 11.88 4.77
CA HIS A 112 0.96 12.01 3.31
C HIS A 112 -0.26 11.48 2.52
N PRO A 113 -1.44 12.09 2.68
CA PRO A 113 -2.70 11.55 2.18
C PRO A 113 -2.79 11.44 0.65
N ASP A 114 -1.96 12.19 -0.08
CA ASP A 114 -1.93 12.22 -1.55
C ASP A 114 -0.92 11.20 -2.15
N ASP A 115 -0.23 10.43 -1.31
CA ASP A 115 0.74 9.42 -1.77
C ASP A 115 0.02 8.10 -2.12
N GLY A 116 0.21 7.62 -3.36
CA GLY A 116 -0.38 6.36 -3.86
C GLY A 116 -1.86 6.44 -4.26
N CYS A 117 -2.46 7.63 -4.26
CA CYS A 117 -3.84 7.84 -4.71
C CYS A 117 -4.09 9.31 -5.08
N ILE A 118 -5.10 9.55 -5.93
CA ILE A 118 -5.52 10.91 -6.30
C ILE A 118 -6.80 11.25 -5.54
N ARG A 119 -6.73 12.30 -4.71
CA ARG A 119 -7.86 12.79 -3.93
C ARG A 119 -8.56 13.92 -4.69
N THR A 120 -9.87 13.82 -4.83
CA THR A 120 -10.70 14.85 -5.46
C THR A 120 -10.94 16.06 -4.55
N ASP A 121 -10.95 15.84 -3.23
CA ASP A 121 -11.17 16.84 -2.21
C ASP A 121 -10.21 16.65 -1.02
N LYS A 122 -9.89 17.74 -0.31
CA LYS A 122 -9.07 17.75 0.91
C LYS A 122 -9.75 17.07 2.10
N ASP A 123 -11.06 16.87 2.05
CA ASP A 123 -11.80 16.18 3.11
C ASP A 123 -11.98 14.68 2.85
N ILE A 124 -11.66 14.20 1.65
CA ILE A 124 -11.72 12.78 1.28
C ILE A 124 -10.33 12.19 1.47
N TYR A 125 -10.18 11.10 2.23
CA TYR A 125 -8.89 10.44 2.44
C TYR A 125 -8.87 9.06 1.82
N CYS A 126 -7.70 8.65 1.33
CA CYS A 126 -7.48 7.28 0.88
C CYS A 126 -7.32 6.33 2.08
N PHE A 127 -7.46 5.03 1.83
CA PHE A 127 -7.26 4.03 2.85
C PHE A 127 -5.78 3.80 3.14
N LEU A 128 -5.46 3.58 4.40
CA LEU A 128 -4.15 3.13 4.84
C LEU A 128 -4.14 1.59 4.81
N ALA A 129 -3.18 1.03 4.07
CA ALA A 129 -2.95 -0.41 3.93
C ALA A 129 -1.44 -0.69 3.99
N GLY A 130 -1.03 -1.95 4.19
CA GLY A 130 0.38 -2.35 4.26
C GLY A 130 1.22 -1.96 3.04
N ASP A 131 0.59 -1.93 1.86
CA ASP A 131 1.16 -1.45 0.60
C ASP A 131 0.51 -0.13 0.15
N SER A 132 1.32 0.81 -0.35
CA SER A 132 0.86 2.14 -0.77
C SER A 132 -0.12 2.11 -1.94
N ARG A 133 -0.14 1.04 -2.72
CA ARG A 133 -1.02 0.85 -3.89
C ARG A 133 -2.39 0.30 -3.52
N GLY A 134 -2.69 0.11 -2.24
CA GLY A 134 -3.99 -0.43 -1.79
C GLY A 134 -5.23 0.33 -2.29
N ASN A 135 -5.07 1.54 -2.84
CA ASN A 135 -6.12 2.40 -3.39
C ASN A 135 -6.09 2.53 -4.92
N GLU A 136 -5.22 1.79 -5.62
CA GLU A 136 -5.07 1.88 -7.08
C GLU A 136 -6.35 1.45 -7.82
N GLN A 137 -6.99 0.39 -7.34
CA GLN A 137 -8.28 -0.08 -7.81
C GLN A 137 -9.17 -0.54 -6.66
N ILE A 138 -10.49 -0.39 -6.84
CA ILE A 138 -11.48 -0.74 -5.81
C ILE A 138 -11.37 -2.22 -5.41
N VAL A 139 -11.14 -3.13 -6.36
CA VAL A 139 -11.05 -4.57 -6.07
C VAL A 139 -9.87 -4.89 -5.13
N LEU A 140 -8.74 -4.19 -5.28
CA LEU A 140 -7.59 -4.35 -4.40
C LEU A 140 -7.91 -3.85 -2.98
N THR A 141 -8.60 -2.72 -2.87
CA THR A 141 -9.08 -2.20 -1.58
C THR A 141 -10.04 -3.17 -0.89
N VAL A 142 -10.94 -3.80 -1.64
CA VAL A 142 -11.87 -4.82 -1.12
C VAL A 142 -11.09 -6.02 -0.57
N LEU A 143 -10.12 -6.54 -1.33
CA LEU A 143 -9.29 -7.66 -0.89
C LEU A 143 -8.53 -7.33 0.40
N GLN A 144 -7.88 -6.17 0.46
CA GLN A 144 -7.17 -5.69 1.65
C GLN A 144 -8.11 -5.57 2.86
N THR A 145 -9.30 -5.02 2.65
CA THR A 145 -10.33 -4.89 3.69
C THR A 145 -10.77 -6.27 4.22
N MET A 146 -10.99 -7.24 3.32
CA MET A 146 -11.35 -8.60 3.72
C MET A 146 -10.28 -9.26 4.58
N LEU A 147 -9.00 -9.12 4.22
CA LEU A 147 -7.89 -9.71 4.97
C LEU A 147 -7.73 -9.08 6.35
N VAL A 148 -7.86 -7.75 6.47
CA VAL A 148 -7.84 -7.07 7.78
C VAL A 148 -9.01 -7.51 8.67
N ARG A 149 -10.22 -7.68 8.09
CA ARG A 149 -11.37 -8.20 8.83
C ARG A 149 -11.12 -9.63 9.30
N GLN A 150 -10.57 -10.48 8.45
CA GLN A 150 -10.24 -11.87 8.79
C GLN A 150 -9.22 -11.94 9.93
N HIS A 151 -8.19 -11.08 9.91
CA HIS A 151 -7.24 -10.95 11.00
C HIS A 151 -7.93 -10.60 12.32
N ASN A 152 -8.81 -9.57 12.32
CA ASN A 152 -9.50 -9.13 13.54
C ASN A 152 -10.48 -10.20 14.07
N ILE A 153 -11.13 -10.97 13.20
CA ILE A 153 -11.94 -12.12 13.60
C ILE A 153 -11.08 -13.15 14.33
N LEU A 154 -9.91 -13.49 13.78
CA LEU A 154 -9.00 -14.47 14.39
C LEU A 154 -8.42 -13.97 15.71
N ALA A 155 -8.02 -12.69 15.80
CA ALA A 155 -7.52 -12.09 17.02
C ALA A 155 -8.56 -12.13 18.14
N ALA A 156 -9.82 -11.79 17.84
CA ALA A 156 -10.91 -11.88 18.81
C ALA A 156 -11.17 -13.33 19.28
N GLN A 157 -11.15 -14.29 18.35
CA GLN A 157 -11.31 -15.71 18.68
C GLN A 157 -10.15 -16.23 19.55
N LEU A 158 -8.91 -15.90 19.19
CA LEU A 158 -7.72 -16.29 19.92
C LEU A 158 -7.67 -15.66 21.31
N SER A 159 -8.11 -14.41 21.46
CA SER A 159 -8.19 -13.73 22.76
C SER A 159 -9.19 -14.40 23.70
N ASN A 160 -10.30 -14.94 23.17
CA ASN A 160 -11.28 -15.68 23.97
C ASN A 160 -10.73 -17.04 24.42
N ILE A 161 -9.99 -17.73 23.55
CA ILE A 161 -9.40 -19.04 23.84
C ILE A 161 -8.18 -18.91 24.77
N ASN A 162 -7.40 -17.84 24.61
CA ASN A 162 -6.17 -17.60 25.36
C ASN A 162 -6.20 -16.22 26.06
N PRO A 163 -6.96 -16.07 27.17
CA PRO A 163 -7.06 -14.79 27.88
C PRO A 163 -5.74 -14.29 28.49
N HIS A 164 -4.73 -15.16 28.59
CA HIS A 164 -3.43 -14.87 29.16
C HIS A 164 -2.41 -14.34 28.13
N TRP A 165 -2.78 -14.28 26.84
CA TRP A 165 -1.89 -13.73 25.81
C TRP A 165 -1.95 -12.20 25.79
N ASP A 166 -0.79 -11.59 25.57
CA ASP A 166 -0.66 -10.15 25.38
C ASP A 166 -1.01 -9.74 23.93
N ASP A 167 -1.04 -8.43 23.68
CA ASP A 167 -1.36 -7.87 22.36
C ASP A 167 -0.44 -8.40 21.25
N GLU A 168 0.86 -8.44 21.52
CA GLU A 168 1.87 -8.83 20.52
C GLU A 168 1.69 -10.30 20.13
N LYS A 169 1.50 -11.19 21.11
CA LYS A 169 1.28 -12.60 20.82
C LYS A 169 -0.02 -12.82 20.05
N LEU A 170 -1.10 -12.13 20.41
CA LEU A 170 -2.36 -12.19 19.66
C LEU A 170 -2.17 -11.72 18.21
N TYR A 171 -1.47 -10.61 17.99
CA TYR A 171 -1.19 -10.08 16.66
C TYR A 171 -0.38 -11.06 15.81
N GLN A 172 0.75 -11.57 16.33
CA GLN A 172 1.64 -12.48 15.59
C GLN A 172 0.95 -13.82 15.24
N PHE A 173 0.18 -14.40 16.16
CA PHE A 173 -0.55 -15.64 15.88
C PHE A 173 -1.71 -15.42 14.90
N SER A 174 -2.42 -14.29 15.00
CA SER A 174 -3.50 -13.94 14.06
C SER A 174 -2.95 -13.66 12.66
N TYR A 175 -1.80 -12.99 12.57
CA TYR A 175 -1.02 -12.78 11.36
C TYR A 175 -0.69 -14.11 10.68
N ALA A 176 0.00 -15.01 11.41
CA ALA A 176 0.45 -16.29 10.89
C ALA A 176 -0.74 -17.16 10.43
N THR A 177 -1.82 -17.19 11.21
CA THR A 177 -3.03 -17.97 10.89
C THR A 177 -3.77 -17.40 9.68
N THR A 178 -3.90 -16.07 9.59
CA THR A 178 -4.52 -15.42 8.41
C THR A 178 -3.74 -15.77 7.16
N PHE A 179 -2.41 -15.68 7.23
CA PHE A 179 -1.55 -15.93 6.09
C PHE A 179 -1.54 -17.41 5.68
N GLN A 180 -1.53 -18.33 6.64
CA GLN A 180 -1.69 -19.76 6.36
C GLN A 180 -2.98 -20.04 5.57
N ARG A 181 -4.11 -19.43 5.94
CA ARG A 181 -5.38 -19.57 5.22
C ARG A 181 -5.34 -19.02 3.80
N ILE A 182 -4.53 -18.00 3.53
CA ILE A 182 -4.33 -17.50 2.16
C ILE A 182 -3.59 -18.55 1.33
N LEU A 183 -2.54 -19.15 1.87
CA LEU A 183 -1.70 -20.12 1.16
C LEU A 183 -2.39 -21.46 0.90
N THR A 184 -3.18 -21.94 1.85
CA THR A 184 -3.85 -23.25 1.74
C THR A 184 -5.18 -23.20 1.01
N GLY A 185 -5.64 -22.00 0.63
CA GLY A 185 -7.03 -21.77 0.22
C GLY A 185 -7.97 -21.76 1.43
N ILE A 186 -9.05 -20.99 1.32
CA ILE A 186 -10.11 -20.94 2.33
C ILE A 186 -10.90 -22.25 2.25
N THR A 187 -10.44 -23.30 2.94
CA THR A 187 -11.32 -24.42 3.28
C THR A 187 -12.24 -23.95 4.40
N ALA A 188 -13.51 -23.73 4.05
CA ALA A 188 -14.60 -23.47 4.98
C ALA A 188 -14.85 -24.67 5.90
#